data_AF-A0AAW7JKG8-F1
#
_entry.id   AF-A0AAW7JKG8-F1
#
_cell.length_a   1.000
_cell.length_b   1.000
_cell.length_c   1.000
_cell.angle_alpha   90.00
_cell.angle_beta   90.00
_cell.angle_gamma   90.00
#
_symmetry.space_group_name_H-M   'P 1'
#
loop_
_entity.id
_entity.type
_entity.pdbx_description
1 polymer ?
#
loop_
_entity_poly.entity_id
_entity_poly.type
_entity_poly.pdbx_seq_one_letter_code
_entity_poly.pdbx_strand_id
1 'polypeptide(L)' 'MTVSKQTENFIDCMKTMQELYTKVYKSLNEIYNVDDTERIIADQFIMEFDALEKRIENLVISSMKERMSWVDSQEI' A
#
# COMPACT_ATOMS: atom_id res chain seq x y z
N MET A 1 3.95 -17.70 -17.34
CA MET A 1 3.19 -16.47 -17.01
C MET A 1 4.08 -15.62 -16.12
N THR A 2 4.90 -14.77 -16.71
CA THR A 2 5.61 -13.74 -15.96
C THR A 2 4.56 -12.77 -15.45
N VAL A 3 4.38 -12.72 -14.14
CA VAL A 3 3.72 -11.60 -13.45
C VAL A 3 4.22 -10.33 -14.13
N SER A 4 3.34 -9.61 -14.86
CA SER A 4 3.80 -8.55 -15.75
C SER A 4 4.61 -7.55 -14.93
N LYS A 5 5.70 -6.99 -15.48
CA LYS A 5 6.58 -6.04 -14.78
C LYS A 5 5.81 -4.89 -14.10
N GLN A 6 4.61 -4.57 -14.59
CA GLN A 6 3.68 -3.63 -13.96
C GLN A 6 3.16 -4.14 -12.61
N THR A 7 2.74 -5.40 -12.54
CA THR A 7 2.33 -6.07 -11.30
C THR A 7 3.47 -6.13 -10.29
N GLU A 8 4.71 -6.30 -10.75
CA GLU A 8 5.91 -6.28 -9.90
C GLU A 8 6.13 -4.89 -9.27
N ASN A 9 6.05 -3.82 -10.06
CA ASN A 9 6.14 -2.45 -9.55
C ASN A 9 5.06 -2.15 -8.50
N PHE A 10 3.84 -2.67 -8.68
CA PHE A 10 2.76 -2.48 -7.72
C PHE A 10 2.99 -3.23 -6.40
N ILE A 11 3.50 -4.47 -6.48
CA ILE A 11 3.92 -5.23 -5.29
C ILE A 11 4.99 -4.45 -4.52
N ASP A 12 5.94 -3.82 -5.21
CA ASP A 12 6.98 -3.03 -4.57
C ASP A 12 6.45 -1.73 -3.92
N CYS A 13 5.41 -1.10 -4.50
CA CYS A 13 4.70 -0.02 -3.82
C CYS A 13 4.06 -0.49 -2.51
N MET A 14 3.40 -1.65 -2.49
CA MET A 14 2.79 -2.21 -1.28
C MET A 14 3.84 -2.55 -0.21
N LYS A 15 4.99 -3.13 -0.61
CA LYS A 15 6.12 -3.37 0.31
C LYS A 15 6.65 -2.06 0.89
N THR A 16 6.81 -1.02 0.08
CA THR A 16 7.31 0.28 0.52
C THR A 16 6.39 0.90 1.59
N MET A 17 5.07 0.75 1.42
CA MET A 17 4.08 1.17 2.42
C MET A 17 4.27 0.43 3.75
N GLN A 18 4.40 -0.90 3.74
CA GLN A 18 4.63 -1.70 4.95
C GLN A 18 5.97 -1.35 5.64
N GLU A 19 7.02 -1.11 4.86
CA GLU A 19 8.30 -0.63 5.38
C GLU A 19 8.17 0.75 6.03
N LEU A 20 7.39 1.65 5.43
CA LEU A 20 7.13 2.98 5.98
C LEU A 20 6.41 2.88 7.33
N TYR A 21 5.35 2.06 7.42
CA TYR A 21 4.65 1.79 8.68
C TYR A 21 5.64 1.31 9.77
N THR A 22 6.48 0.34 9.43
CA THR A 22 7.47 -0.22 10.36
C THR A 22 8.47 0.84 10.83
N LYS A 23 8.93 1.72 9.93
CA LYS A 23 9.84 2.81 10.28
C LYS A 23 9.18 3.82 11.20
N VAL A 24 7.94 4.23 10.90
CA VAL A 24 7.17 5.16 11.75
C VAL A 24 6.99 4.58 13.15
N TYR A 25 6.56 3.31 13.25
CA TYR A 25 6.40 2.65 14.54
C TYR A 25 7.71 2.63 15.34
N LYS A 26 8.82 2.23 14.71
CA LYS A 26 10.14 2.18 15.37
C LYS A 26 10.59 3.57 15.85
N SER A 27 10.47 4.59 14.99
CA SER A 27 10.84 5.96 15.36
C SER A 27 9.97 6.51 16.49
N LEU A 28 8.68 6.18 16.54
CA LEU A 28 7.83 6.56 17.67
C LEU A 28 8.26 5.83 18.95
N ASN A 29 8.55 4.53 18.87
CA ASN A 29 8.99 3.73 20.02
C ASN A 29 10.40 4.07 20.53
N GLU A 30 11.19 4.83 19.77
CA GLU A 30 12.46 5.41 20.24
C GLU A 30 12.24 6.69 21.07
N ILE A 31 11.09 7.36 20.89
CA ILE A 31 10.74 8.62 21.56
C ILE A 31 9.80 8.36 22.74
N TYR A 32 8.87 7.43 22.56
CA TYR A 32 7.83 7.04 23.50
C TYR A 32 8.04 5.60 23.96
N ASN A 33 7.39 5.20 25.05
CA ASN A 33 7.31 3.79 25.40
C ASN A 33 6.36 3.04 24.44
N VAL A 34 6.32 1.71 24.56
CA VAL A 34 5.51 0.84 23.69
C VAL A 34 4.02 1.19 23.79
N ASP A 35 3.49 1.33 25.00
CA ASP A 35 2.06 1.58 25.23
C ASP A 35 1.60 2.91 24.62
N ASP A 36 2.39 3.97 24.78
CA ASP A 36 2.12 5.28 24.17
C ASP A 36 2.25 5.24 22.65
N THR A 37 3.21 4.47 22.11
CA THR A 37 3.38 4.29 20.67
C THR A 37 2.17 3.58 20.06
N GLU A 38 1.72 2.49 20.67
CA GLU A 38 0.54 1.75 20.22
C GLU A 38 -0.71 2.63 20.22
N ARG A 39 -0.89 3.44 21.27
CA ARG A 39 -2.00 4.39 21.35
C ARG A 39 -1.92 5.47 20.26
N ILE A 40 -0.76 6.11 20.06
CA ILE A 40 -0.58 7.14 19.03
C ILE A 40 -0.85 6.56 17.64
N ILE A 41 -0.33 5.36 17.36
CA ILE A 41 -0.57 4.68 16.08
C ILE A 41 -2.07 4.40 15.91
N ALA A 42 -2.74 3.84 16.92
CA ALA A 42 -4.15 3.49 16.85
C ALA A 42 -5.08 4.70 16.70
N ASP A 43 -4.80 5.79 17.43
CA ASP A 43 -5.69 6.95 17.49
C ASP A 43 -5.46 7.92 16.32
N GLN A 44 -4.22 8.02 15.82
CA GLN A 44 -3.84 9.11 14.90
C GLN A 44 -3.29 8.64 13.56
N PHE A 45 -2.84 7.39 13.42
CA PHE A 45 -2.09 6.97 12.23
C PHE A 45 -2.75 5.83 11.45
N ILE A 46 -3.19 4.77 12.14
CA ILE A 46 -3.59 3.51 11.50
C ILE A 46 -4.78 3.70 10.56
N MET A 47 -5.76 4.53 10.93
CA MET A 47 -6.97 4.73 10.12
C MET A 47 -6.64 5.37 8.76
N GLU A 48 -5.82 6.41 8.76
CA GLU A 48 -5.42 7.12 7.55
C GLU A 48 -4.44 6.29 6.71
N PHE A 49 -3.56 5.54 7.38
CA PHE A 49 -2.63 4.63 6.72
C PHE A 49 -3.37 3.50 5.99
N ASP A 50 -4.31 2.83 6.65
CA ASP A 50 -5.15 1.79 6.05
C ASP A 50 -6.01 2.33 4.90
N ALA A 51 -6.52 3.56 5.04
CA ALA A 51 -7.28 4.22 3.98
C ALA A 51 -6.40 4.49 2.74
N LEU A 52 -5.17 4.94 2.94
CA LEU A 52 -4.20 5.15 1.86
C LEU A 52 -3.81 3.84 1.20
N GLU A 53 -3.51 2.79 1.98
CA GLU A 53 -3.18 1.46 1.47
C GLU A 53 -4.31 0.93 0.58
N LYS A 54 -5.56 0.95 1.06
CA LYS A 54 -6.74 0.54 0.27
C LYS A 54 -6.91 1.38 -1.00
N ARG A 55 -6.60 2.67 -0.94
CA ARG A 55 -6.74 3.56 -2.11
C ARG A 55 -5.69 3.26 -3.18
N ILE A 56 -4.47 2.95 -2.76
CA ILE A 56 -3.40 2.49 -3.66
C ILE A 56 -3.82 1.16 -4.28
N GLU A 57 -4.26 0.19 -3.48
CA GLU A 57 -4.69 -1.13 -3.96
C GLU A 57 -5.83 -1.03 -4.99
N ASN A 58 -6.84 -0.20 -4.71
CA ASN A 58 -7.94 0.06 -5.64
C ASN A 58 -7.47 0.72 -6.96
N LEU A 59 -6.51 1.64 -6.88
CA LEU A 59 -5.91 2.27 -8.06
C LEU A 59 -5.18 1.24 -8.93
N VAL A 60 -4.45 0.32 -8.29
CA VAL A 60 -3.77 -0.79 -8.99
C VAL A 60 -4.78 -1.67 -9.71
N ILE A 61 -5.79 -2.17 -9.00
CA ILE A 61 -6.81 -3.06 -9.56
C ILE A 61 -7.53 -2.38 -10.73
N SER A 62 -7.90 -1.10 -10.59
CA SER A 62 -8.60 -0.35 -11.64
C SER A 62 -7.72 -0.16 -12.88
N SER A 63 -6.45 0.21 -12.69
CA SER A 63 -5.49 0.38 -13.79
C SER A 63 -5.25 -0.93 -14.57
N MET A 64 -5.21 -2.07 -13.86
CA MET A 64 -5.07 -3.38 -14.51
C MET A 64 -6.32 -3.75 -15.31
N LYS A 65 -7.52 -3.53 -14.76
CA LYS A 65 -8.80 -3.78 -15.45
C LYS A 65 -8.94 -2.93 -16.72
N GLU A 66 -8.61 -1.65 -16.66
CA GLU A 66 -8.62 -0.77 -17.84
C GLU A 66 -7.67 -1.27 -18.93
N ARG A 67 -6.46 -1.70 -18.56
CA ARG A 67 -5.49 -2.22 -19.52
C ARG A 67 -5.97 -3.52 -20.19
N MET A 68 -6.56 -4.44 -19.43
CA MET A 68 -7.11 -5.69 -19.97
C MET A 68 -8.26 -5.41 -20.94
N SER A 69 -9.20 -4.53 -20.56
CA SER A 69 -10.31 -4.14 -21.44
C SER A 69 -9.83 -3.50 -22.74
N TRP A 70 -8.75 -2.73 -22.70
CA TRP A 70 -8.16 -2.12 -23.89
C TRP A 70 -7.51 -3.16 -24.82
N VAL A 71 -6.79 -4.14 -24.27
CA VAL A 71 -6.19 -5.23 -25.05
C VAL A 71 -7.27 -6.08 -25.72
N ASP A 72 -8.30 -6.49 -24.97
CA ASP A 72 -9.42 -7.27 -25.52
C ASP A 72 -10.15 -6.52 -26.65
N SER A 73 -10.24 -5.18 -26.56
CA SER A 73 -10.88 -4.36 -27.60
C SER A 73 -10.06 -4.19 -28.89
N GLN A 74 -8.76 -4.52 -28.87
CA GLN A 74 -7.88 -4.45 -30.05
C GLN A 74 -7.69 -5.80 -30.74
N GLU A 75 -8.10 -6.91 -30.12
CA GLU A 75 -8.06 -8.25 -30.73
C GLU A 75 -9.34 -8.60 -31.53
N ILE A 76 -10.30 -7.68 -31.63
CA ILE A 76 -11.56 -7.82 -32.42
C ILE A 76 -11.48 -7.02 -33.73
#